data_AF-A0A536G1W2-F1
#
_entry.id   AF-A0A536G1W2-F1
#
_cell.length_a   1.000
_cell.length_b   1.000
_cell.length_c   1.000
_cell.angle_alpha   90.00
_cell.angle_beta   90.00
_cell.angle_gamma   90.00
#
_symmetry.space_group_name_H-M   'P 1'
#
loop_
_entity.id
_entity.type
_entity.pdbx_description
1 polymer ?
#
loop_
_entity_poly.entity_id
_entity_poly.type
_entity_poly.pdbx_seq_one_letter_code
_entity_poly.pdbx_strand_id
1 'polypeptide(L)'
;MSKESELVWQILSLAPLREPGRLSALGQALDSEAEFKLTHFGRSDPPTRRLKDGVAGLFAERAGNLEPNQPEIWLLARGDPPSIRLDIYLADDGRLLKNVPHSLNAGITDARWFDSPERLRRLSDYLTRVADAAGAFYGYCALSEILDQRQRLLERHAGPIFGGIFKAGRVAEDLQRELPDVYWWNYFGAAMVEKWDGRLTELGARQKRTLAGASVVMATDTPFVFDPKIKRIDGYAWKSPFYVALGADTFMHEGQKQREMGELVPDFDAHRRAGGFKRAAVPTGGGETFELRLAYAGGPSSAAEISRLLAQHEEITAPARVESGAAIVYRNPETAVEASFEVEDSGLVIRLPLLKPGFFALETAALVVELAEARMTAGSPDASSLTRQWEAANADAIRRSKTPSLPRMSRDRSDRWWRYMRRKKDLHRRLGEKVFVPKLVAVAPARQVTDLRLHITWTDGIPLVLPECDLVTLLDGKAPSEFKIRGTAAYADIVSALRPYLGTIEVEGVGSMPLLKPERAIAARSVFVDLPTRPLDHVEVAPATWIDVQ
;
A
#
# COMPACT_ATOMS: atom_id res chain seq x y z
N MET A 1 29.08 11.23 18.94
CA MET A 1 27.75 11.78 18.61
C MET A 1 27.90 13.23 18.19
N SER A 2 27.27 13.62 17.08
CA SER A 2 27.27 15.01 16.61
C SER A 2 26.43 15.88 17.57
N LYS A 3 26.38 17.19 17.33
CA LYS A 3 25.43 18.09 18.00
C LYS A 3 24.02 18.02 17.39
N GLU A 4 23.86 17.30 16.28
CA GLU A 4 22.64 17.20 15.47
C GLU A 4 21.99 15.81 15.55
N SER A 5 22.49 14.93 16.44
CA SER A 5 21.94 13.59 16.64
C SER A 5 20.50 13.68 17.15
N GLU A 6 19.55 13.07 16.44
CA GLU A 6 18.14 13.00 16.83
C GLU A 6 17.73 11.58 17.21
N LEU A 7 16.77 11.44 18.13
CA LEU A 7 16.00 10.20 18.25
C LEU A 7 14.77 10.32 17.37
N VAL A 8 14.63 9.40 16.42
CA VAL A 8 13.52 9.36 15.49
C VAL A 8 12.70 8.13 15.77
N TRP A 9 11.38 8.31 15.89
CA TRP A 9 10.45 7.21 16.02
C TRP A 9 9.31 7.29 15.02
N GLN A 10 8.82 6.12 14.63
CA GLN A 10 7.68 5.95 13.75
C GLN A 10 6.76 4.88 14.35
N ILE A 11 5.46 5.16 14.34
CA ILE A 11 4.40 4.22 14.73
C ILE A 11 3.39 4.17 13.59
N LEU A 12 3.06 2.96 13.16
CA LEU A 12 2.17 2.71 12.03
C LEU A 12 0.95 1.92 12.46
N SER A 13 -0.21 2.36 11.99
CA SER A 13 -1.50 1.79 12.38
C SER A 13 -2.42 1.57 11.17
N LEU A 14 -3.20 0.50 11.25
CA LEU A 14 -4.33 0.22 10.36
C LEU A 14 -5.66 0.29 11.13
N ALA A 15 -5.62 0.69 12.40
CA ALA A 15 -6.81 0.85 13.23
C ALA A 15 -7.62 2.04 12.72
N PRO A 16 -8.96 1.96 12.73
CA PRO A 16 -9.82 3.05 12.25
C PRO A 16 -9.84 4.21 13.26
N LEU A 17 -8.77 5.00 13.33
CA LEU A 17 -8.53 5.98 14.41
C LEU A 17 -9.62 7.05 14.54
N ARG A 18 -10.42 7.26 13.49
CA ARG A 18 -11.57 8.17 13.49
C ARG A 18 -12.82 7.65 14.18
N GLU A 19 -12.88 6.34 14.51
CA GLU A 19 -14.00 5.80 15.28
C GLU A 19 -14.11 6.52 16.65
N PRO A 20 -15.35 6.74 17.15
CA PRO A 20 -15.58 7.42 18.40
C PRO A 20 -14.70 6.86 19.54
N GLY A 21 -14.01 7.76 20.24
CA GLY A 21 -13.16 7.43 21.39
C GLY A 21 -11.73 7.02 21.04
N ARG A 22 -11.43 6.49 19.85
CA ARG A 22 -10.06 6.06 19.49
C ARG A 22 -9.09 7.22 19.35
N LEU A 23 -9.49 8.26 18.62
CA LEU A 23 -8.68 9.47 18.50
C LEU A 23 -8.45 10.13 19.87
N SER A 24 -9.46 10.14 20.73
CA SER A 24 -9.33 10.65 22.10
C SER A 24 -8.34 9.82 22.92
N ALA A 25 -8.41 8.49 22.85
CA ALA A 25 -7.46 7.59 23.53
C ALA A 25 -6.02 7.80 23.05
N LEU A 26 -5.81 8.01 21.75
CA LEU A 26 -4.50 8.37 21.21
C LEU A 26 -3.99 9.70 21.77
N GLY A 27 -4.85 10.72 21.84
CA GLY A 27 -4.50 12.01 22.42
C GLY A 27 -4.15 11.92 23.91
N GLN A 28 -4.89 11.10 24.67
CA GLN A 28 -4.57 10.81 26.07
C GLN A 28 -3.23 10.10 26.23
N ALA A 29 -2.90 9.15 25.34
CA ALA A 29 -1.61 8.49 25.35
C ALA A 29 -0.46 9.45 25.02
N LEU A 30 -0.64 10.34 24.05
CA LEU A 30 0.32 11.39 23.69
C LEU A 30 0.54 12.40 24.82
N ASP A 31 -0.49 12.68 25.64
CA ASP A 31 -0.43 13.54 26.81
C ASP A 31 -0.04 12.79 28.10
N SER A 32 0.18 11.46 28.05
CA SER A 32 0.35 10.61 29.24
C SER A 32 1.65 10.83 30.02
N GLU A 33 2.63 11.53 29.43
CA GLU A 33 3.90 11.84 30.05
C GLU A 33 4.13 13.36 29.99
N ALA A 34 4.14 14.00 31.15
CA ALA A 34 4.13 15.46 31.27
C ALA A 34 5.37 16.11 30.63
N GLU A 35 6.52 15.42 30.69
CA GLU A 35 7.77 15.87 30.09
C GLU A 35 7.77 15.74 28.56
N PHE A 36 6.93 14.89 27.97
CA PHE A 36 6.81 14.73 26.51
C PHE A 36 5.58 15.43 25.93
N LYS A 37 4.75 16.04 26.79
CA LYS A 37 3.51 16.69 26.38
C LYS A 37 3.77 17.76 25.33
N LEU A 38 3.07 17.63 24.20
CA LEU A 38 3.13 18.56 23.07
C LEU A 38 2.35 19.84 23.41
N THR A 39 2.89 20.98 22.99
CA THR A 39 2.38 22.30 23.40
C THR A 39 1.86 23.14 22.25
N HIS A 40 2.20 22.78 21.01
CA HIS A 40 1.81 23.51 19.80
C HIS A 40 1.21 22.58 18.75
N PHE A 41 0.36 23.14 17.90
CA PHE A 41 -0.35 22.49 16.82
C PHE A 41 -0.42 23.39 15.57
N GLY A 42 -0.43 22.78 14.39
CA GLY A 42 -0.61 23.46 13.11
C GLY A 42 -0.88 22.49 11.94
N ARG A 43 -1.26 23.07 10.80
CA ARG A 43 -1.32 22.38 9.49
C ARG A 43 -0.10 22.68 8.60
N SER A 44 0.82 23.51 9.09
CA SER A 44 2.08 23.87 8.45
C SER A 44 3.22 23.77 9.46
N ASP A 45 4.43 23.46 8.99
CA ASP A 45 5.64 23.42 9.81
C ASP A 45 6.36 24.78 9.73
N PRO A 46 6.75 25.43 10.84
CA PRO A 46 6.52 25.03 12.23
C PRO A 46 5.08 25.30 12.72
N PRO A 47 4.53 24.45 13.62
CA PRO A 47 3.22 24.68 14.21
C PRO A 47 3.26 25.84 15.22
N THR A 48 2.36 26.80 15.07
CA THR A 48 2.38 28.05 15.86
C THR A 48 1.24 28.17 16.88
N ARG A 49 0.16 27.39 16.76
CA ARG A 49 -1.01 27.51 17.65
C ARG A 49 -0.78 26.74 18.94
N ARG A 50 -0.79 27.42 20.08
CA ARG A 50 -0.68 26.78 21.40
C ARG A 50 -1.90 25.89 21.70
N LEU A 51 -1.64 24.69 22.22
CA LEU A 51 -2.65 23.76 22.72
C LEU A 51 -3.10 24.19 24.12
N LYS A 52 -4.41 24.36 24.33
CA LYS A 52 -4.98 24.71 25.63
C LYS A 52 -5.08 23.48 26.54
N ASP A 53 -5.66 22.41 26.01
CA ASP A 53 -5.99 21.19 26.75
C ASP A 53 -5.14 19.99 26.29
N GLY A 54 -3.94 20.25 25.76
CA GLY A 54 -3.05 19.23 25.19
C GLY A 54 -3.59 18.62 23.89
N VAL A 55 -3.00 17.50 23.50
CA VAL A 55 -3.43 16.76 22.29
C VAL A 55 -4.76 16.05 22.53
N ALA A 56 -5.02 15.57 23.75
CA ALA A 56 -6.28 14.95 24.12
C ALA A 56 -7.46 15.89 23.88
N GLY A 57 -7.34 17.16 24.29
CA GLY A 57 -8.37 18.17 24.04
C GLY A 57 -8.55 18.49 22.56
N LEU A 58 -7.45 18.64 21.80
CA LEU A 58 -7.51 18.83 20.34
C LEU A 58 -8.29 17.69 19.67
N PHE A 59 -7.96 16.45 20.04
CA PHE A 59 -8.57 15.26 19.46
C PHE A 59 -10.01 15.05 19.91
N ALA A 60 -10.37 15.41 21.14
CA ALA A 60 -11.75 15.41 21.60
C ALA A 60 -12.62 16.44 20.85
N GLU A 61 -12.11 17.66 20.60
CA GLU A 61 -12.81 18.70 19.81
C GLU A 61 -13.04 18.25 18.36
N ARG A 62 -12.08 17.51 17.80
CA ARG A 62 -12.09 17.07 16.40
C ARG A 62 -12.81 15.75 16.18
N ALA A 63 -12.91 14.89 17.19
CA ALA A 63 -13.59 13.61 17.09
C ALA A 63 -15.05 13.81 16.61
N GLY A 64 -15.44 13.09 15.56
CA GLY A 64 -16.76 13.20 14.93
C GLY A 64 -16.95 14.39 13.98
N ASN A 65 -16.01 15.34 13.94
CA ASN A 65 -16.04 16.51 13.05
C ASN A 65 -15.06 16.40 11.87
N LEU A 66 -14.33 15.29 11.76
CA LEU A 66 -13.42 15.04 10.64
C LEU A 66 -14.20 14.53 9.44
N GLU A 67 -13.93 15.11 8.26
CA GLU A 67 -14.52 14.61 7.02
C GLU A 67 -14.02 13.19 6.74
N PRO A 68 -14.88 12.17 6.63
CA PRO A 68 -14.46 10.75 6.49
C PRO A 68 -13.61 10.44 5.25
N ASN A 69 -13.52 11.38 4.31
CA ASN A 69 -12.98 11.17 2.97
C ASN A 69 -11.85 12.15 2.62
N GLN A 70 -11.16 12.69 3.63
CA GLN A 70 -9.98 13.53 3.41
C GLN A 70 -8.88 13.08 4.36
N PRO A 71 -7.64 12.88 3.88
CA PRO A 71 -6.52 12.63 4.77
C PRO A 71 -6.35 13.84 5.69
N GLU A 72 -6.08 13.59 6.95
CA GLU A 72 -5.80 14.64 7.94
C GLU A 72 -4.33 14.60 8.30
N ILE A 73 -3.72 15.79 8.34
CA ILE A 73 -2.34 15.98 8.75
C ILE A 73 -2.33 16.93 9.94
N TRP A 74 -1.70 16.50 11.02
CA TRP A 74 -1.46 17.34 12.19
C TRP A 74 0.02 17.40 12.49
N LEU A 75 0.51 18.63 12.59
CA LEU A 75 1.87 18.92 13.00
C LEU A 75 1.81 19.41 14.44
N LEU A 76 2.49 18.71 15.32
CA LEU A 76 2.53 18.95 16.75
C LEU A 76 3.97 19.18 17.18
N ALA A 77 4.18 20.07 18.14
CA ALA A 77 5.53 20.32 18.64
C ALA A 77 5.57 20.66 20.12
N ARG A 78 6.74 20.44 20.70
CA ARG A 78 7.18 20.94 21.99
C ARG A 78 8.51 21.65 21.80
N GLY A 79 8.59 22.90 22.24
CA GLY A 79 9.82 23.69 22.19
C GLY A 79 10.80 23.38 23.34
N ASP A 80 10.27 23.07 24.53
CA ASP A 80 11.08 22.79 25.72
C ASP A 80 11.73 21.39 25.65
N PRO A 81 12.96 21.21 26.17
CA PRO A 81 13.60 19.91 26.29
C PRO A 81 12.73 18.85 27.01
N PRO A 82 12.57 17.64 26.47
CA PRO A 82 13.02 17.24 25.14
C PRO A 82 12.20 17.92 24.03
N SER A 83 12.88 18.56 23.09
CA SER A 83 12.28 19.26 21.96
C SER A 83 11.82 18.24 20.93
N ILE A 84 10.50 18.10 20.80
CA ILE A 84 9.83 17.08 19.99
C ILE A 84 9.08 17.75 18.84
N ARG A 85 9.21 17.20 17.63
CA ARG A 85 8.31 17.44 16.50
C ARG A 85 7.64 16.15 16.13
N LEU A 86 6.31 16.18 15.99
CA LEU A 86 5.48 15.03 15.65
C LEU A 86 4.55 15.39 14.49
N ASP A 87 4.57 14.59 13.44
CA ASP A 87 3.53 14.59 12.41
C ASP A 87 2.63 13.37 12.56
N ILE A 88 1.34 13.60 12.43
CA ILE A 88 0.31 12.56 12.43
C ILE A 88 -0.41 12.64 11.10
N TYR A 89 -0.34 11.56 10.33
CA TYR A 89 -1.03 11.38 9.06
C TYR A 89 -2.14 10.35 9.21
N LEU A 90 -3.39 10.79 9.10
CA LEU A 90 -4.55 9.91 9.05
C LEU A 90 -4.98 9.68 7.61
N ALA A 91 -4.50 8.57 7.05
CA ALA A 91 -4.77 8.10 5.69
C ALA A 91 -6.23 7.75 5.34
N ASP A 92 -7.20 7.86 6.26
CA ASP A 92 -8.60 7.51 5.99
C ASP A 92 -9.20 8.42 4.89
N ASP A 93 -9.20 7.91 3.67
CA ASP A 93 -10.06 8.38 2.60
C ASP A 93 -11.09 7.28 2.29
N GLY A 94 -12.28 7.38 2.90
CA GLY A 94 -13.38 6.47 2.65
C GLY A 94 -13.85 6.39 1.19
N ARG A 95 -13.37 7.26 0.29
CA ARG A 95 -13.67 7.24 -1.15
C ARG A 95 -12.59 6.56 -2.00
N LEU A 96 -11.35 6.45 -1.50
CA LEU A 96 -10.22 5.91 -2.23
C LEU A 96 -9.70 4.69 -1.46
N LEU A 97 -10.09 3.50 -1.90
CA LEU A 97 -9.85 2.18 -1.28
C LEU A 97 -8.37 1.74 -1.32
N LYS A 98 -7.45 2.62 -0.92
CA LYS A 98 -6.03 2.32 -0.75
C LYS A 98 -5.78 1.84 0.68
N ASN A 99 -5.12 0.70 0.82
CA ASN A 99 -4.59 0.22 2.10
C ASN A 99 -3.35 1.04 2.50
N VAL A 100 -3.53 2.27 2.95
CA VAL A 100 -2.44 3.12 3.44
C VAL A 100 -2.52 3.17 4.97
N PRO A 101 -1.44 2.84 5.70
CA PRO A 101 -1.43 2.95 7.15
C PRO A 101 -1.45 4.42 7.58
N HIS A 102 -2.04 4.68 8.74
CA HIS A 102 -1.79 5.91 9.47
C HIS A 102 -0.33 5.91 9.95
N SER A 103 0.29 7.08 9.97
CA SER A 103 1.64 7.23 10.49
C SER A 103 1.70 8.31 11.56
N LEU A 104 2.44 8.02 12.62
CA LEU A 104 2.91 8.98 13.60
C LEU A 104 4.43 8.97 13.50
N ASN A 105 5.03 10.06 13.02
CA ASN A 105 6.48 10.18 12.91
C ASN A 105 6.96 11.34 13.78
N ALA A 106 8.02 11.12 14.54
CA ALA A 106 8.55 12.18 15.38
C ALA A 106 10.07 12.17 15.45
N GLY A 107 10.61 13.37 15.56
CA GLY A 107 12.02 13.64 15.82
C GLY A 107 12.20 14.32 17.17
N ILE A 108 13.17 13.85 17.95
CA ILE A 108 13.61 14.46 19.20
C ILE A 108 15.01 15.00 19.00
N THR A 109 15.11 16.32 18.87
CA THR A 109 16.35 16.99 18.42
C THR A 109 17.46 17.01 19.46
N ASP A 110 17.13 16.91 20.75
CA ASP A 110 18.07 16.89 21.86
C ASP A 110 18.24 15.47 22.41
N ALA A 111 18.64 14.53 21.55
CA ALA A 111 18.75 13.11 21.87
C ALA A 111 19.53 12.81 23.17
N ARG A 112 20.55 13.62 23.50
CA ARG A 112 21.35 13.49 24.73
C ARG A 112 20.55 13.66 26.02
N TRP A 113 19.35 14.23 25.95
CA TRP A 113 18.43 14.27 27.08
C TRP A 113 18.12 12.85 27.60
N PHE A 114 18.19 11.83 26.73
CA PHE A 114 17.98 10.41 27.08
C PHE A 114 19.27 9.65 27.44
N ASP A 115 20.26 10.31 28.02
CA ASP A 115 21.52 9.71 28.48
C ASP A 115 21.40 8.81 29.72
N SER A 116 20.25 8.83 30.42
CA SER A 116 20.01 8.03 31.61
C SER A 116 19.06 6.85 31.35
N PRO A 117 19.32 5.68 31.98
CA PRO A 117 18.43 4.51 31.88
C PRO A 117 16.97 4.80 32.27
N GLU A 118 16.76 5.70 33.23
CA GLU A 118 15.41 6.06 33.69
C GLU A 118 14.62 6.83 32.63
N ARG A 119 15.24 7.80 31.95
CA ARG A 119 14.58 8.55 30.86
C ARG A 119 14.33 7.65 29.65
N LEU A 120 15.27 6.75 29.32
CA LEU A 120 15.08 5.75 28.27
C LEU A 120 13.91 4.81 28.57
N ARG A 121 13.79 4.37 29.83
CA ARG A 121 12.64 3.57 30.29
C ARG A 121 11.33 4.33 30.15
N ARG A 122 11.28 5.59 30.56
CA ARG A 122 10.10 6.46 30.39
C ARG A 122 9.73 6.67 28.93
N LEU A 123 10.72 6.87 28.05
CA LEU A 123 10.49 6.97 26.60
C LEU A 123 9.92 5.67 26.04
N SER A 124 10.51 4.52 26.36
CA SER A 124 10.00 3.22 25.93
C SER A 124 8.56 2.98 26.41
N ASP A 125 8.26 3.26 27.68
CA ASP A 125 6.91 3.11 28.23
C ASP A 125 5.91 4.08 27.58
N TYR A 126 6.34 5.32 27.28
CA TYR A 126 5.53 6.31 26.53
C TYR A 126 5.21 5.82 25.12
N LEU A 127 6.23 5.43 24.34
CA LEU A 127 6.04 4.94 22.97
C LEU A 127 5.17 3.68 22.94
N THR A 128 5.30 2.80 23.93
CA THR A 128 4.43 1.62 24.08
C THR A 128 2.97 2.03 24.26
N ARG A 129 2.67 2.98 25.15
CA ARG A 129 1.30 3.48 25.35
C ARG A 129 0.74 4.14 24.09
N VAL A 130 1.55 4.93 23.38
CA VAL A 130 1.14 5.58 22.12
C VAL A 130 0.86 4.53 21.05
N ALA A 131 1.70 3.52 20.90
CA ALA A 131 1.52 2.44 19.93
C ALA A 131 0.29 1.57 20.24
N ASP A 132 0.09 1.19 21.50
CA ASP A 132 -1.12 0.45 21.95
C ASP A 132 -2.38 1.29 21.68
N ALA A 133 -2.39 2.58 22.05
CA ALA A 133 -3.53 3.47 21.84
C ALA A 133 -3.81 3.73 20.35
N ALA A 134 -2.77 3.76 19.52
CA ALA A 134 -2.91 3.85 18.08
C ALA A 134 -3.43 2.54 17.45
N GLY A 135 -3.45 1.41 18.16
CA GLY A 135 -3.71 0.10 17.57
C GLY A 135 -2.65 -0.26 16.52
N ALA A 136 -1.39 0.09 16.81
CA ALA A 136 -0.29 -0.05 15.88
C ALA A 136 -0.02 -1.51 15.51
N PHE A 137 0.41 -1.74 14.27
CA PHE A 137 0.91 -3.05 13.86
C PHE A 137 2.43 -3.12 13.83
N TYR A 138 3.08 -1.97 13.71
CA TYR A 138 4.53 -1.83 13.66
C TYR A 138 4.97 -0.47 14.23
N GLY A 139 6.15 -0.42 14.82
CA GLY A 139 6.80 0.85 15.16
C GLY A 139 8.26 0.66 15.56
N TYR A 140 9.03 1.74 15.51
CA TYR A 140 10.43 1.75 15.95
C TYR A 140 10.85 3.08 16.55
N CYS A 141 11.95 3.07 17.32
CA CYS A 141 12.71 4.25 17.69
C CYS A 141 14.21 3.99 17.49
N ALA A 142 14.88 4.89 16.81
CA ALA A 142 16.27 4.77 16.40
C ALA A 142 17.01 6.10 16.50
N LEU A 143 18.33 6.03 16.56
CA LEU A 143 19.19 7.19 16.36
C LEU A 143 19.23 7.56 14.87
N SER A 144 19.13 8.85 14.54
CA SER A 144 19.13 9.37 13.17
C SER A 144 20.28 8.83 12.32
N GLU A 145 21.49 8.70 12.87
CA GLU A 145 22.67 8.24 12.14
C GLU A 145 22.55 6.78 11.66
N ILE A 146 21.81 5.93 12.39
CA ILE A 146 21.54 4.55 11.97
C ILE A 146 20.52 4.54 10.83
N LEU A 147 19.50 5.41 10.88
CA LEU A 147 18.53 5.57 9.80
C LEU A 147 19.18 6.11 8.53
N ASP A 148 20.03 7.14 8.66
CA ASP A 148 20.83 7.68 7.55
C ASP A 148 21.74 6.63 6.93
N GLN A 149 22.37 5.80 7.77
CA GLN A 149 23.21 4.70 7.30
C GLN A 149 22.39 3.69 6.48
N ARG A 150 21.20 3.30 6.97
CA ARG A 150 20.27 2.44 6.23
C ARG A 150 19.89 3.05 4.90
N GLN A 151 19.42 4.30 4.93
CA GLN A 151 18.97 5.02 3.74
C GLN A 151 20.08 5.06 2.69
N ARG A 152 21.31 5.42 3.08
CA ARG A 152 22.48 5.42 2.19
C ARG A 152 22.82 4.04 1.63
N LEU A 153 22.62 2.96 2.40
CA LEU A 153 22.85 1.59 1.91
C LEU A 153 21.82 1.20 0.86
N LEU A 154 20.54 1.47 1.13
CA LEU A 154 19.44 1.22 0.19
C LEU A 154 19.59 2.06 -1.08
N GLU A 155 20.06 3.31 -0.98
CA GLU A 155 20.35 4.18 -2.12
C GLU A 155 21.57 3.73 -2.92
N ARG A 156 22.68 3.36 -2.26
CA ARG A 156 23.92 2.96 -2.95
C ARG A 156 23.74 1.73 -3.82
N HIS A 157 22.89 0.82 -3.36
CA HIS A 157 22.71 -0.50 -3.95
C HIS A 157 21.29 -0.76 -4.41
N ALA A 158 20.52 0.31 -4.51
CA ALA A 158 19.41 0.41 -5.41
C ALA A 158 19.82 -0.14 -6.77
N GLY A 159 19.24 -1.30 -7.13
CA GLY A 159 19.14 -1.67 -8.52
C GLY A 159 18.47 -0.53 -9.28
N PRO A 160 18.88 -0.25 -10.52
CA PRO A 160 18.31 0.84 -11.27
C PRO A 160 16.82 0.62 -11.46
N ILE A 161 16.01 1.44 -10.79
CA ILE A 161 14.62 1.62 -11.22
C ILE A 161 14.70 2.58 -12.40
N PHE A 162 13.92 2.31 -13.45
CA PHE A 162 13.97 3.09 -14.69
C PHE A 162 15.37 3.13 -15.34
N GLY A 163 16.01 1.97 -15.52
CA GLY A 163 16.92 1.85 -16.66
C GLY A 163 18.30 2.44 -16.50
N GLY A 164 18.73 2.66 -15.27
CA GLY A 164 20.04 3.25 -14.95
C GLY A 164 19.96 4.71 -14.53
N ILE A 165 18.77 5.32 -14.47
CA ILE A 165 18.59 6.76 -14.24
C ILE A 165 18.33 7.06 -12.75
N PHE A 166 17.73 6.14 -11.99
CA PHE A 166 17.48 6.31 -10.55
C PHE A 166 18.27 5.32 -9.72
N LYS A 167 18.95 5.84 -8.69
CA LYS A 167 19.41 5.06 -7.54
C LYS A 167 18.39 5.20 -6.40
N ALA A 168 17.16 4.78 -6.67
CA ALA A 168 16.13 4.61 -5.66
C ALA A 168 16.00 3.11 -5.43
N GLY A 169 16.21 2.65 -4.20
CA GLY A 169 16.19 1.24 -3.83
C GLY A 169 15.03 0.52 -4.48
N ARG A 170 15.30 -0.68 -5.02
CA ARG A 170 14.33 -1.68 -5.52
C ARG A 170 13.38 -2.19 -4.41
N VAL A 171 13.10 -1.35 -3.44
CA VAL A 171 12.31 -1.54 -2.23
C VAL A 171 11.52 -0.25 -2.08
N ALA A 172 10.42 -0.10 -2.83
CA ALA A 172 9.33 0.69 -2.26
C ALA A 172 9.02 -0.02 -0.94
N GLU A 173 9.22 0.67 0.19
CA GLU A 173 9.03 0.08 1.51
C GLU A 173 7.59 -0.44 1.60
N ASP A 174 7.41 -1.73 1.38
CA ASP A 174 6.12 -2.41 1.44
C ASP A 174 6.16 -3.28 2.67
N LEU A 175 5.58 -2.74 3.75
CA LEU A 175 5.55 -3.37 5.07
C LEU A 175 4.70 -4.64 5.11
N GLN A 176 4.06 -5.00 3.99
CA GLN A 176 3.40 -6.29 3.79
C GLN A 176 4.38 -7.37 3.29
N ARG A 177 5.59 -6.98 2.89
CA ARG A 177 6.64 -7.89 2.38
C ARG A 177 7.80 -8.01 3.34
N GLU A 178 8.33 -6.87 3.80
CA GLU A 178 9.60 -6.78 4.53
C GLU A 178 9.54 -5.66 5.58
N LEU A 179 10.33 -5.77 6.66
CA LEU A 179 10.51 -4.71 7.65
C LEU A 179 11.69 -3.81 7.31
N PRO A 180 11.65 -2.51 7.69
CA PRO A 180 12.74 -1.58 7.43
C PRO A 180 14.09 -2.08 7.95
N ASP A 181 14.17 -2.38 9.24
CA ASP A 181 15.27 -3.06 9.94
C ASP A 181 14.87 -3.23 11.43
N VAL A 182 15.81 -3.68 12.27
CA VAL A 182 15.72 -3.65 13.74
C VAL A 182 16.44 -2.42 14.30
N TYR A 183 15.82 -1.80 15.30
CA TYR A 183 16.33 -0.60 15.97
C TYR A 183 16.35 -0.76 17.49
N TRP A 184 16.67 0.31 18.23
CA TRP A 184 16.76 0.26 19.68
C TRP A 184 15.46 -0.18 20.33
N TRP A 185 14.35 0.45 19.96
CA TRP A 185 12.99 0.08 20.40
C TRP A 185 12.21 -0.38 19.17
N ASN A 186 11.56 -1.54 19.26
CA ASN A 186 10.73 -2.10 18.20
C ASN A 186 9.39 -2.53 18.78
N TYR A 187 8.31 -2.19 18.09
CA TYR A 187 6.97 -2.62 18.43
C TYR A 187 6.46 -3.55 17.33
N PHE A 188 6.20 -4.80 17.68
CA PHE A 188 5.65 -5.81 16.80
C PHE A 188 4.22 -6.12 17.22
N GLY A 189 3.26 -5.75 16.37
CA GLY A 189 1.83 -5.98 16.65
C GLY A 189 1.46 -7.47 16.70
N ALA A 190 0.24 -7.75 17.16
CA ALA A 190 -0.23 -9.11 17.44
C ALA A 190 -0.04 -10.11 16.26
N ALA A 191 -0.28 -9.69 15.01
CA ALA A 191 -0.08 -10.58 13.87
C ALA A 191 1.39 -10.96 13.63
N MET A 192 2.36 -10.07 13.93
CA MET A 192 3.79 -10.41 13.84
C MET A 192 4.17 -11.39 14.93
N VAL A 193 3.64 -11.14 16.14
CA VAL A 193 3.81 -12.03 17.29
C VAL A 193 3.30 -13.44 17.00
N GLU A 194 2.11 -13.55 16.43
CA GLU A 194 1.51 -14.82 16.03
C GLU A 194 2.35 -15.51 14.94
N LYS A 195 2.74 -14.77 13.90
CA LYS A 195 3.52 -15.33 12.78
C LYS A 195 4.91 -15.83 13.20
N TRP A 196 5.53 -15.20 14.19
CA TRP A 196 6.85 -15.57 14.67
C TRP A 196 6.84 -16.43 15.93
N ASP A 197 5.75 -17.17 16.17
CA ASP A 197 5.53 -18.14 17.26
C ASP A 197 6.80 -18.59 18.00
N GLY A 198 7.10 -17.95 19.13
CA GLY A 198 8.27 -18.27 19.98
C GLY A 198 9.64 -17.74 19.53
N ARG A 199 9.86 -17.44 18.24
CA ARG A 199 11.15 -16.95 17.68
C ARG A 199 11.60 -15.63 18.30
N LEU A 200 10.67 -14.78 18.71
CA LEU A 200 10.99 -13.54 19.43
C LEU A 200 11.62 -13.83 20.80
N THR A 201 11.18 -14.87 21.50
CA THR A 201 11.70 -15.24 22.83
C THR A 201 13.18 -15.65 22.77
N GLU A 202 13.63 -16.19 21.63
CA GLU A 202 15.00 -16.66 21.41
C GLU A 202 16.02 -15.54 21.15
N LEU A 203 15.57 -14.29 21.00
CA LEU A 203 16.44 -13.14 20.70
C LEU A 203 17.43 -12.79 21.82
N GLY A 204 17.18 -13.23 23.06
CA GLY A 204 17.95 -12.80 24.24
C GLY A 204 17.82 -11.30 24.58
N ALA A 205 16.99 -10.58 23.82
CA ALA A 205 16.70 -9.16 24.00
C ALA A 205 15.65 -8.93 25.10
N ARG A 206 15.67 -7.75 25.72
CA ARG A 206 14.65 -7.38 26.71
C ARG A 206 13.30 -7.18 26.00
N GLN A 207 12.28 -7.87 26.49
CA GLN A 207 10.97 -7.92 25.86
C GLN A 207 9.84 -7.67 26.85
N LYS A 208 8.74 -7.09 26.36
CA LYS A 208 7.51 -6.85 27.12
C LYS A 208 6.31 -7.15 26.23
N ARG A 209 5.42 -8.04 26.69
CA ARG A 209 4.11 -8.24 26.05
C ARG A 209 3.15 -7.13 26.47
N THR A 210 2.38 -6.60 25.52
CA THR A 210 1.32 -5.62 25.82
C THR A 210 -0.03 -6.33 25.97
N LEU A 211 -1.00 -5.65 26.57
CA LEU A 211 -2.37 -6.17 26.67
C LEU A 211 -3.05 -6.32 25.30
N ALA A 212 -2.56 -5.60 24.29
CA ALA A 212 -3.03 -5.70 22.90
C ALA A 212 -2.42 -6.91 22.14
N GLY A 213 -1.65 -7.77 22.82
CA GLY A 213 -1.00 -8.94 22.22
C GLY A 213 0.28 -8.60 21.43
N ALA A 214 0.74 -7.35 21.47
CA ALA A 214 1.99 -6.95 20.84
C ALA A 214 3.23 -7.34 21.67
N SER A 215 4.40 -7.30 21.03
CA SER A 215 5.69 -7.40 21.69
C SER A 215 6.47 -6.11 21.50
N VAL A 216 6.96 -5.54 22.60
CA VAL A 216 7.98 -4.49 22.58
C VAL A 216 9.33 -5.13 22.81
N VAL A 217 10.25 -4.96 21.87
CA VAL A 217 11.59 -5.54 21.89
C VAL A 217 12.64 -4.44 21.92
N MET A 218 13.45 -4.42 22.98
CA MET A 218 14.61 -3.55 23.11
C MET A 218 15.85 -4.28 22.58
N ALA A 219 16.32 -3.93 21.38
CA ALA A 219 17.46 -4.62 20.78
C ALA A 219 18.78 -4.30 21.48
N THR A 220 18.86 -3.14 22.12
CA THR A 220 20.02 -2.66 22.88
C THR A 220 19.56 -1.91 24.13
N ASP A 221 20.44 -1.76 25.13
CA ASP A 221 20.11 -1.01 26.35
C ASP A 221 19.92 0.50 26.09
N THR A 222 20.57 1.02 25.05
CA THR A 222 20.56 2.43 24.66
C THR A 222 20.46 2.60 23.15
N PRO A 223 19.84 3.69 22.64
CA PRO A 223 19.84 4.00 21.22
C PRO A 223 21.20 4.50 20.69
N PHE A 224 22.14 4.86 21.58
CA PHE A 224 23.43 5.45 21.22
C PHE A 224 24.48 4.40 20.84
N VAL A 225 24.12 3.50 19.91
CA VAL A 225 24.95 2.36 19.48
C VAL A 225 25.59 2.56 18.11
N PHE A 226 25.44 3.74 17.52
CA PHE A 226 26.07 4.07 16.24
C PHE A 226 27.60 4.07 16.35
N ASP A 227 28.25 3.28 15.50
CA ASP A 227 29.72 3.26 15.37
C ASP A 227 30.10 3.70 13.94
N PRO A 228 30.79 4.84 13.76
CA PRO A 228 31.19 5.31 12.43
C PRO A 228 32.15 4.35 11.70
N LYS A 229 32.77 3.39 12.39
CA LYS A 229 33.61 2.33 11.79
C LYS A 229 32.78 1.25 11.11
N ILE A 230 31.57 0.98 11.61
CA ILE A 230 30.65 0.02 11.01
C ILE A 230 30.02 0.67 9.78
N LYS A 231 30.26 0.11 8.59
CA LYS A 231 29.81 0.72 7.31
C LYS A 231 28.49 0.18 6.79
N ARG A 232 28.12 -1.04 7.16
CA ARG A 232 26.86 -1.69 6.79
C ARG A 232 25.98 -1.89 8.02
N ILE A 233 24.67 -1.85 7.82
CA ILE A 233 23.72 -1.98 8.93
C ILE A 233 23.67 -3.40 9.49
N ASP A 234 23.95 -4.40 8.66
CA ASP A 234 24.12 -5.79 9.08
C ASP A 234 25.44 -6.07 9.83
N GLY A 235 26.36 -5.10 9.85
CA GLY A 235 27.65 -5.20 10.55
C GLY A 235 27.57 -4.96 12.06
N TYR A 236 26.41 -4.54 12.58
CA TYR A 236 26.21 -4.39 14.02
C TYR A 236 25.97 -5.76 14.67
N ALA A 237 26.90 -6.20 15.53
CA ALA A 237 26.81 -7.50 16.19
C ALA A 237 25.48 -7.73 16.94
N TRP A 238 24.91 -6.68 17.52
CA TRP A 238 23.64 -6.73 18.25
C TRP A 238 22.42 -7.00 17.36
N LYS A 239 22.52 -6.82 16.04
CA LYS A 239 21.44 -7.16 15.09
C LYS A 239 21.46 -8.63 14.67
N SER A 240 22.61 -9.31 14.80
CA SER A 240 22.76 -10.70 14.36
C SER A 240 21.73 -11.67 14.96
N PRO A 241 21.37 -11.60 16.26
CA PRO A 241 20.33 -12.48 16.82
C PRO A 241 18.99 -12.33 16.11
N PHE A 242 18.63 -11.12 15.67
CA PHE A 242 17.38 -10.86 14.96
C PHE A 242 17.37 -11.45 13.56
N TYR A 243 18.45 -11.27 12.80
CA TYR A 243 18.56 -11.84 11.46
C TYR A 243 18.58 -13.36 11.48
N VAL A 244 19.20 -13.97 12.50
CA VAL A 244 19.17 -15.43 12.70
C VAL A 244 17.78 -15.89 13.10
N ALA A 245 17.18 -15.26 14.12
CA ALA A 245 15.91 -15.71 14.66
C ALA A 245 14.75 -15.47 13.70
N LEU A 246 14.68 -14.32 13.01
CA LEU A 246 13.55 -13.92 12.15
C LEU A 246 13.81 -14.17 10.66
N GLY A 247 15.07 -14.31 10.26
CA GLY A 247 15.50 -14.46 8.88
C GLY A 247 16.02 -13.12 8.34
N ALA A 248 17.21 -13.12 7.72
CA ALA A 248 17.80 -11.90 7.16
C ALA A 248 16.86 -11.25 6.13
N ASP A 249 16.23 -12.06 5.29
CA ASP A 249 15.27 -11.61 4.28
C ASP A 249 14.01 -10.94 4.89
N THR A 250 13.71 -11.12 6.18
CA THR A 250 12.58 -10.40 6.81
C THR A 250 12.83 -8.90 6.86
N PHE A 251 14.10 -8.48 6.81
CA PHE A 251 14.51 -7.09 6.87
C PHE A 251 15.05 -6.64 5.52
N MET A 252 14.70 -5.42 5.14
CA MET A 252 15.14 -4.84 3.88
C MET A 252 16.66 -4.71 3.88
N HIS A 253 17.31 -5.42 2.96
CA HIS A 253 18.72 -5.24 2.70
C HIS A 253 19.00 -5.00 1.21
N GLU A 254 20.22 -4.54 0.95
CA GLU A 254 20.72 -4.35 -0.40
C GLU A 254 20.58 -5.63 -1.25
N GLY A 255 20.14 -5.47 -2.51
CA GLY A 255 20.13 -6.55 -3.50
C GLY A 255 19.08 -7.63 -3.27
N GLN A 256 18.24 -7.47 -2.24
CA GLN A 256 17.16 -8.40 -1.91
C GLN A 256 16.13 -8.49 -3.04
N LYS A 257 15.69 -9.72 -3.34
CA LYS A 257 14.54 -9.96 -4.21
C LYS A 257 13.28 -9.79 -3.37
N GLN A 258 12.41 -8.84 -3.75
CA GLN A 258 11.13 -8.64 -3.06
C GLN A 258 10.34 -9.94 -2.99
N ARG A 259 9.97 -10.31 -1.77
CA ARG A 259 9.14 -11.48 -1.44
C ARG A 259 7.67 -11.19 -1.66
N GLU A 260 6.85 -12.22 -1.73
CA GLU A 260 5.41 -12.02 -1.86
C GLU A 260 4.80 -11.40 -0.60
N MET A 261 3.69 -10.67 -0.77
CA MET A 261 2.98 -10.07 0.37
C MET A 261 2.52 -11.18 1.32
N GLY A 262 2.72 -10.99 2.62
CA GLY A 262 2.35 -11.98 3.64
C GLY A 262 3.36 -13.11 3.83
N GLU A 263 4.41 -13.23 2.98
CA GLU A 263 5.38 -14.32 3.04
C GLU A 263 6.22 -14.27 4.32
N LEU A 264 6.99 -13.19 4.51
CA LEU A 264 7.93 -13.05 5.63
C LEU A 264 7.38 -12.25 6.82
N VAL A 265 6.54 -11.27 6.53
CA VAL A 265 5.77 -10.48 7.50
C VAL A 265 4.28 -10.64 7.21
N PRO A 266 3.36 -10.40 8.17
CA PRO A 266 1.94 -10.44 7.89
C PRO A 266 1.54 -9.35 6.89
N ASP A 267 0.52 -9.62 6.06
CA ASP A 267 -0.09 -8.58 5.24
C ASP A 267 -1.00 -7.66 6.08
N PHE A 268 -1.50 -6.59 5.47
CA PHE A 268 -2.37 -5.64 6.17
C PHE A 268 -3.71 -6.23 6.61
N ASP A 269 -4.21 -7.27 5.93
CA ASP A 269 -5.46 -7.92 6.32
C ASP A 269 -5.27 -8.79 7.57
N ALA A 270 -4.14 -9.49 7.68
CA ALA A 270 -3.73 -10.21 8.89
C ALA A 270 -3.58 -9.25 10.08
N HIS A 271 -2.95 -8.08 9.88
CA HIS A 271 -2.84 -7.06 10.92
C HIS A 271 -4.20 -6.55 11.41
N ARG A 272 -5.16 -6.30 10.50
CA ARG A 272 -6.52 -5.88 10.87
C ARG A 272 -7.26 -6.95 11.66
N ARG A 273 -7.19 -8.21 11.21
CA ARG A 273 -7.80 -9.35 11.92
C ARG A 273 -7.26 -9.48 13.34
N ALA A 274 -5.94 -9.46 13.49
CA ALA A 274 -5.30 -9.59 14.80
C ALA A 274 -5.61 -8.39 15.72
N GLY A 275 -5.77 -7.20 15.15
CA GLY A 275 -6.22 -6.01 15.90
C GLY A 275 -7.72 -6.00 16.24
N GLY A 276 -8.49 -7.02 15.83
CA GLY A 276 -9.94 -7.05 15.99
C GLY A 276 -10.67 -5.98 15.17
N PHE A 277 -9.99 -5.40 14.19
CA PHE A 277 -10.56 -4.41 13.31
C PHE A 277 -11.29 -5.14 12.19
N LYS A 278 -12.61 -4.99 12.15
CA LYS A 278 -13.34 -5.28 10.92
C LYS A 278 -12.79 -4.31 9.88
N ARG A 279 -12.47 -4.80 8.69
CA ARG A 279 -12.22 -3.95 7.52
C ARG A 279 -13.29 -2.86 7.60
N ALA A 280 -12.92 -1.58 7.70
CA ALA A 280 -13.83 -0.52 7.25
C ALA A 280 -14.23 -1.03 5.89
N ALA A 281 -15.49 -1.42 5.72
CA ALA A 281 -15.88 -2.17 4.57
C ALA A 281 -15.29 -1.41 3.40
N VAL A 282 -14.29 -2.00 2.73
CA VAL A 282 -14.32 -1.86 1.29
C VAL A 282 -15.76 -2.21 1.02
N PRO A 283 -16.52 -1.40 0.29
CA PRO A 283 -17.67 -1.98 -0.31
C PRO A 283 -17.14 -3.14 -1.21
N THR A 284 -16.73 -4.31 -0.65
CA THR A 284 -17.53 -5.52 -0.71
C THR A 284 -18.90 -4.98 -0.49
N GLY A 285 -19.55 -4.60 -1.59
CA GLY A 285 -20.83 -3.96 -1.49
C GLY A 285 -21.62 -4.76 -0.46
N GLY A 286 -22.23 -4.08 0.49
CA GLY A 286 -23.50 -4.59 1.02
C GLY A 286 -24.46 -4.61 -0.16
N GLY A 287 -24.19 -5.50 -1.09
CA GLY A 287 -24.24 -5.24 -2.51
C GLY A 287 -24.28 -6.59 -3.15
N GLU A 288 -25.22 -6.68 -4.06
CA GLU A 288 -25.67 -7.90 -4.66
C GLU A 288 -24.48 -8.66 -5.26
N THR A 289 -24.49 -9.99 -5.15
CA THR A 289 -23.49 -10.85 -5.80
C THR A 289 -24.18 -11.58 -6.94
N PHE A 290 -23.46 -11.75 -8.04
CA PHE A 290 -23.85 -12.66 -9.09
C PHE A 290 -23.34 -14.04 -8.74
N GLU A 291 -24.25 -15.01 -8.67
CA GLU A 291 -23.94 -16.40 -8.34
C GLU A 291 -24.14 -17.28 -9.57
N LEU A 292 -23.10 -18.04 -9.93
CA LEU A 292 -23.13 -19.03 -10.99
C LEU A 292 -22.86 -20.41 -10.39
N ARG A 293 -23.72 -21.38 -10.70
CA ARG A 293 -23.52 -22.79 -10.32
C ARG A 293 -23.13 -23.61 -11.53
N LEU A 294 -22.01 -24.32 -11.44
CA LEU A 294 -21.53 -25.29 -12.43
C LEU A 294 -21.66 -26.70 -11.88
N ALA A 295 -22.26 -27.64 -12.61
CA ALA A 295 -22.46 -29.02 -12.18
C ALA A 295 -21.35 -29.97 -12.66
N TYR A 296 -21.07 -31.04 -11.90
CA TYR A 296 -20.10 -32.08 -12.30
C TYR A 296 -20.72 -33.13 -13.25
N ALA A 297 -19.95 -33.60 -14.23
CA ALA A 297 -20.42 -34.50 -15.29
C ALA A 297 -20.36 -36.01 -14.95
N GLY A 298 -19.74 -36.42 -13.83
CA GLY A 298 -19.32 -37.81 -13.66
C GLY A 298 -19.13 -38.30 -12.22
N GLY A 299 -19.92 -37.78 -11.27
CA GLY A 299 -19.67 -37.96 -9.84
C GLY A 299 -18.76 -36.85 -9.29
N PRO A 300 -18.54 -36.79 -7.95
CA PRO A 300 -17.89 -35.66 -7.33
C PRO A 300 -16.42 -35.57 -7.78
N SER A 301 -16.06 -34.48 -8.46
CA SER A 301 -14.67 -34.03 -8.52
C SER A 301 -14.24 -33.72 -7.09
N SER A 302 -13.18 -34.35 -6.60
CA SER A 302 -12.73 -34.07 -5.23
C SER A 302 -12.35 -32.59 -5.11
N ALA A 303 -12.72 -31.93 -4.01
CA ALA A 303 -12.37 -30.52 -3.78
C ALA A 303 -10.86 -30.24 -3.89
N ALA A 304 -10.04 -31.26 -3.64
CA ALA A 304 -8.60 -31.24 -3.85
C ALA A 304 -8.17 -31.09 -5.32
N GLU A 305 -8.94 -31.62 -6.28
CA GLU A 305 -8.64 -31.51 -7.71
C GLU A 305 -8.94 -30.12 -8.26
N ILE A 306 -10.10 -29.56 -7.88
CA ILE A 306 -10.49 -28.18 -8.25
C ILE A 306 -9.54 -27.18 -7.61
N SER A 307 -9.17 -27.39 -6.34
CA SER A 307 -8.13 -26.61 -5.68
C SER A 307 -6.81 -26.65 -6.43
N ARG A 308 -6.39 -27.82 -6.92
CA ARG A 308 -5.13 -27.96 -7.68
C ARG A 308 -5.20 -27.26 -9.03
N LEU A 309 -6.33 -27.31 -9.73
CA LEU A 309 -6.54 -26.59 -11.00
C LEU A 309 -6.49 -25.08 -10.76
N LEU A 310 -7.23 -24.60 -9.76
CA LEU A 310 -7.22 -23.19 -9.36
C LEU A 310 -5.82 -22.72 -8.95
N ALA A 311 -5.06 -23.55 -8.22
CA ALA A 311 -3.70 -23.23 -7.81
C ALA A 311 -2.67 -23.15 -8.96
N GLN A 312 -3.04 -23.44 -10.21
CA GLN A 312 -2.16 -23.23 -11.38
C GLN A 312 -2.04 -21.75 -11.76
N HIS A 313 -2.99 -20.91 -11.31
CA HIS A 313 -2.95 -19.46 -11.53
C HIS A 313 -2.29 -18.78 -10.33
N GLU A 314 -1.30 -17.93 -10.60
CA GLU A 314 -0.56 -17.17 -9.56
C GLU A 314 -1.51 -16.26 -8.73
N GLU A 315 -2.66 -15.89 -9.30
CA GLU A 315 -3.67 -15.00 -8.71
C GLU A 315 -4.67 -15.71 -7.79
N ILE A 316 -4.61 -17.04 -7.64
CA ILE A 316 -5.57 -17.80 -6.82
C ILE A 316 -4.94 -18.17 -5.48
N THR A 317 -5.60 -17.74 -4.40
CA THR A 317 -5.31 -18.17 -3.03
C THR A 317 -6.24 -19.31 -2.64
N ALA A 318 -5.70 -20.53 -2.58
CA ALA A 318 -6.41 -21.72 -2.11
C ALA A 318 -5.85 -22.19 -0.75
N PRO A 319 -6.71 -22.62 0.20
CA PRO A 319 -6.23 -23.21 1.45
C PRO A 319 -5.57 -24.56 1.21
N ALA A 320 -4.58 -24.92 2.06
CA ALA A 320 -3.79 -26.15 1.93
C ALA A 320 -4.63 -27.45 2.00
N ARG A 321 -5.83 -27.37 2.57
CA ARG A 321 -6.90 -28.39 2.49
C ARG A 321 -8.19 -27.67 2.16
N VAL A 322 -8.90 -28.13 1.12
CA VAL A 322 -10.21 -27.61 0.73
C VAL A 322 -11.27 -28.57 1.21
N GLU A 323 -12.02 -28.16 2.23
CA GLU A 323 -13.23 -28.85 2.69
C GLU A 323 -14.43 -28.45 1.81
N SER A 324 -15.47 -29.27 1.76
CA SER A 324 -16.73 -28.91 1.08
C SER A 324 -17.30 -27.64 1.74
N GLY A 325 -17.69 -26.64 0.94
CA GLY A 325 -18.11 -25.32 1.40
C GLY A 325 -16.98 -24.30 1.65
N ALA A 326 -15.71 -24.68 1.48
CA ALA A 326 -14.60 -23.74 1.60
C ALA A 326 -14.53 -22.79 0.39
N ALA A 327 -14.42 -21.49 0.67
CA ALA A 327 -14.25 -20.46 -0.35
C ALA A 327 -12.77 -20.30 -0.75
N ILE A 328 -12.47 -20.56 -2.02
CA ILE A 328 -11.21 -20.24 -2.69
C ILE A 328 -11.35 -18.85 -3.32
N VAL A 329 -10.32 -18.01 -3.23
CA VAL A 329 -10.39 -16.62 -3.70
C VAL A 329 -9.43 -16.38 -4.85
N TYR A 330 -9.97 -15.91 -5.98
CA TYR A 330 -9.20 -15.29 -7.05
C TYR A 330 -9.01 -13.81 -6.72
N ARG A 331 -7.78 -13.33 -6.81
CA ARG A 331 -7.44 -11.91 -6.66
C ARG A 331 -6.30 -11.54 -7.60
N ASN A 332 -6.60 -10.80 -8.64
CA ASN A 332 -5.58 -10.27 -9.52
C ASN A 332 -5.00 -8.96 -8.94
N PRO A 333 -3.72 -8.90 -8.57
CA PRO A 333 -3.13 -7.72 -7.93
C PRO A 333 -2.97 -6.53 -8.89
N GLU A 334 -2.92 -6.74 -10.20
CA GLU A 334 -2.79 -5.66 -11.19
C GLU A 334 -4.14 -5.04 -11.54
N THR A 335 -5.20 -5.85 -11.66
CA THR A 335 -6.55 -5.38 -12.04
C THR A 335 -7.50 -5.19 -10.86
N ALA A 336 -7.14 -5.70 -9.68
CA ALA A 336 -7.97 -5.76 -8.47
C ALA A 336 -9.31 -6.50 -8.66
N VAL A 337 -9.44 -7.31 -9.71
CA VAL A 337 -10.58 -8.22 -9.87
C VAL A 337 -10.51 -9.28 -8.79
N GLU A 338 -11.65 -9.53 -8.15
CA GLU A 338 -11.81 -10.59 -7.16
C GLU A 338 -13.07 -11.40 -7.44
N ALA A 339 -12.98 -12.71 -7.21
CA ALA A 339 -14.08 -13.65 -7.29
C ALA A 339 -13.88 -14.76 -6.25
N SER A 340 -14.97 -15.30 -5.71
CA SER A 340 -14.91 -16.46 -4.83
C SER A 340 -15.49 -17.71 -5.48
N PHE A 341 -14.88 -18.83 -5.15
CA PHE A 341 -15.17 -20.15 -5.68
C PHE A 341 -15.41 -21.07 -4.49
N GLU A 342 -16.65 -21.50 -4.30
CA GLU A 342 -17.03 -22.44 -3.25
C GLU A 342 -17.25 -23.81 -3.88
N VAL A 343 -16.49 -24.79 -3.40
CA VAL A 343 -16.61 -26.16 -3.87
C VAL A 343 -17.71 -26.86 -3.08
N GLU A 344 -18.74 -27.34 -3.78
CA GLU A 344 -19.82 -28.15 -3.23
C GLU A 344 -19.73 -29.59 -3.77
N ASP A 345 -20.40 -30.51 -3.09
CA ASP A 345 -20.43 -31.93 -3.50
C ASP A 345 -21.05 -32.14 -4.89
N SER A 346 -21.96 -31.24 -5.30
CA SER A 346 -22.70 -31.30 -6.56
C SER A 346 -22.10 -30.44 -7.68
N GLY A 347 -21.15 -29.56 -7.36
CA GLY A 347 -20.64 -28.58 -8.32
C GLY A 347 -19.73 -27.50 -7.73
N LEU A 348 -19.48 -26.47 -8.53
CA LEU A 348 -18.73 -25.28 -8.14
C LEU A 348 -19.66 -24.07 -8.15
N VAL A 349 -19.68 -23.33 -7.05
CA VAL A 349 -20.40 -22.06 -6.92
C VAL A 349 -19.42 -20.91 -7.05
N ILE A 350 -19.64 -20.05 -8.04
CA ILE A 350 -18.81 -18.89 -8.32
C ILE A 350 -19.59 -17.64 -7.92
N ARG A 351 -18.99 -16.78 -7.12
CA ARG A 351 -19.57 -15.49 -6.73
C ARG A 351 -18.70 -14.35 -7.20
N LEU A 352 -19.30 -13.47 -8.01
CA LEU A 352 -18.70 -12.21 -8.43
C LEU A 352 -19.44 -11.04 -7.77
N PRO A 353 -18.72 -10.02 -7.31
CA PRO A 353 -19.34 -8.79 -6.81
C PRO A 353 -20.06 -8.04 -7.94
N LEU A 354 -21.23 -7.45 -7.65
CA LEU A 354 -21.87 -6.44 -8.51
C LEU A 354 -21.46 -5.03 -8.06
N LEU A 355 -21.99 -4.01 -8.75
CA LEU A 355 -21.57 -2.60 -8.65
C LEU A 355 -20.09 -2.41 -9.01
N LYS A 356 -19.66 -3.11 -10.06
CA LYS A 356 -18.28 -3.13 -10.54
C LYS A 356 -18.20 -2.77 -12.03
N PRO A 357 -16.99 -2.47 -12.56
CA PRO A 357 -16.77 -2.35 -13.99
C PRO A 357 -16.98 -3.69 -14.69
N GLY A 358 -17.39 -3.66 -15.96
CA GLY A 358 -17.69 -4.82 -16.79
C GLY A 358 -16.52 -5.78 -16.97
N PHE A 359 -15.29 -5.30 -16.83
CA PHE A 359 -14.11 -6.15 -16.91
C PHE A 359 -14.02 -7.20 -15.79
N PHE A 360 -14.73 -7.05 -14.66
CA PHE A 360 -14.83 -8.12 -13.65
C PHE A 360 -15.37 -9.41 -14.26
N ALA A 361 -16.43 -9.28 -15.06
CA ALA A 361 -17.01 -10.42 -15.75
C ALA A 361 -16.13 -10.90 -16.90
N LEU A 362 -15.47 -10.00 -17.65
CA LEU A 362 -14.57 -10.40 -18.74
C LEU A 362 -13.40 -11.24 -18.24
N GLU A 363 -12.77 -10.82 -17.14
CA GLU A 363 -11.63 -11.53 -16.56
C GLU A 363 -12.05 -12.87 -15.97
N THR A 364 -13.12 -12.88 -15.18
CA THR A 364 -13.54 -14.10 -14.48
C THR A 364 -14.21 -15.09 -15.43
N ALA A 365 -14.95 -14.66 -16.47
CA ALA A 365 -15.60 -15.58 -17.40
C ALA A 365 -14.58 -16.48 -18.12
N ALA A 366 -13.43 -15.95 -18.51
CA ALA A 366 -12.37 -16.76 -19.13
C ALA A 366 -11.88 -17.89 -18.20
N LEU A 367 -11.65 -17.56 -16.92
CA LEU A 367 -11.28 -18.55 -15.89
C LEU A 367 -12.39 -19.59 -15.66
N VAL A 368 -13.65 -19.16 -15.65
CA VAL A 368 -14.80 -20.05 -15.47
C VAL A 368 -14.93 -21.03 -16.63
N VAL A 369 -14.71 -20.58 -17.87
CA VAL A 369 -14.70 -21.44 -19.06
C VAL A 369 -13.55 -22.46 -18.99
N GLU A 370 -12.35 -22.02 -18.64
CA GLU A 370 -11.19 -22.91 -18.47
C GLU A 370 -11.48 -24.03 -17.45
N LEU A 371 -12.07 -23.67 -16.30
CA LEU A 371 -12.45 -24.63 -15.26
C LEU A 371 -13.54 -25.60 -15.72
N ALA A 372 -14.52 -25.10 -16.46
CA ALA A 372 -15.59 -25.93 -17.03
C ALA A 372 -15.03 -26.93 -18.06
N GLU A 373 -14.19 -26.47 -18.98
CA GLU A 373 -13.55 -27.32 -20.00
C GLU A 373 -12.61 -28.37 -19.39
N ALA A 374 -11.89 -28.03 -18.33
CA ALA A 374 -10.92 -28.94 -17.73
C ALA A 374 -11.57 -30.20 -17.13
N ARG A 375 -12.73 -30.08 -16.44
CA ARG A 375 -13.33 -31.19 -15.66
C ARG A 375 -14.84 -31.10 -15.35
N MET A 376 -15.60 -30.07 -15.74
CA MET A 376 -17.01 -29.89 -15.34
C MET A 376 -17.94 -29.75 -16.57
N THR A 377 -18.72 -30.77 -16.97
CA THR A 377 -19.52 -30.70 -18.21
C THR A 377 -21.01 -31.05 -18.12
N ALA A 378 -21.81 -30.12 -18.67
CA ALA A 378 -22.88 -30.34 -19.63
C ALA A 378 -23.02 -29.04 -20.45
N GLY A 379 -22.19 -28.87 -21.48
CA GLY A 379 -22.02 -27.62 -22.24
C GLY A 379 -21.12 -26.62 -21.53
N SER A 380 -19.93 -26.33 -22.10
CA SER A 380 -19.08 -25.25 -21.58
C SER A 380 -19.86 -23.93 -21.71
N PRO A 381 -20.04 -23.16 -20.62
CA PRO A 381 -20.73 -21.89 -20.71
C PRO A 381 -19.94 -20.96 -21.65
N ASP A 382 -20.61 -20.35 -22.62
CA ASP A 382 -19.94 -19.35 -23.47
C ASP A 382 -19.52 -18.15 -22.60
N ALA A 383 -18.23 -17.80 -22.62
CA ALA A 383 -17.69 -16.66 -21.88
C ALA A 383 -18.50 -15.39 -22.15
N SER A 384 -18.90 -15.18 -23.41
CA SER A 384 -19.70 -14.00 -23.79
C SER A 384 -21.09 -14.04 -23.15
N SER A 385 -21.69 -15.21 -23.03
CA SER A 385 -22.98 -15.40 -22.36
C SER A 385 -22.90 -15.22 -20.85
N LEU A 386 -21.80 -15.64 -20.21
CA LEU A 386 -21.56 -15.37 -18.79
C LEU A 386 -21.38 -13.88 -18.53
N THR A 387 -20.57 -13.22 -19.36
CA THR A 387 -20.37 -11.76 -19.29
C THR A 387 -21.70 -11.03 -19.42
N ARG A 388 -22.53 -11.35 -20.42
CA ARG A 388 -23.85 -10.71 -20.60
C ARG A 388 -24.79 -10.90 -19.41
N GLN A 389 -24.83 -12.09 -18.82
CA GLN A 389 -25.68 -12.37 -17.65
C GLN A 389 -25.24 -11.56 -16.44
N TRP A 390 -23.93 -11.52 -16.18
CA TRP A 390 -23.39 -10.69 -15.10
C TRP A 390 -23.64 -9.21 -15.37
N GLU A 391 -23.43 -8.73 -16.60
CA GLU A 391 -23.65 -7.32 -16.97
C GLU A 391 -25.11 -6.89 -16.79
N ALA A 392 -26.06 -7.76 -17.14
CA ALA A 392 -27.48 -7.52 -16.89
C ALA A 392 -27.78 -7.39 -15.39
N ALA A 393 -27.29 -8.33 -14.58
CA ALA A 393 -27.43 -8.28 -13.12
C ALA A 393 -26.75 -7.05 -12.51
N ASN A 394 -25.58 -6.66 -13.04
CA ASN A 394 -24.84 -5.48 -12.60
C ASN A 394 -25.59 -4.19 -12.95
N ALA A 395 -26.18 -4.09 -14.14
CA ALA A 395 -27.02 -2.96 -14.53
C ALA A 395 -28.26 -2.84 -13.64
N ASP A 396 -28.91 -3.96 -13.30
CA ASP A 396 -30.00 -4.00 -12.33
C ASP A 396 -29.57 -3.54 -10.93
N ALA A 397 -28.43 -4.02 -10.44
CA ALA A 397 -27.86 -3.61 -9.17
C ALA A 397 -27.56 -2.11 -9.14
N ILE A 398 -26.97 -1.58 -10.21
CA ILE A 398 -26.68 -0.14 -10.36
C ILE A 398 -27.97 0.68 -10.34
N ARG A 399 -29.02 0.25 -11.04
CA ARG A 399 -30.34 0.93 -11.04
C ARG A 399 -30.99 0.96 -9.67
N ARG A 400 -30.88 -0.14 -8.90
CA ARG A 400 -31.45 -0.26 -7.56
C ARG A 400 -30.60 0.41 -6.48
N SER A 401 -29.33 0.68 -6.77
CA SER A 401 -28.41 1.25 -5.81
C SER A 401 -28.86 2.63 -5.36
N LYS A 402 -28.96 2.79 -4.03
CA LYS A 402 -29.21 4.09 -3.38
C LYS A 402 -27.91 4.85 -3.11
N THR A 403 -26.76 4.33 -3.52
CA THR A 403 -25.45 4.96 -3.28
C THR A 403 -25.33 6.21 -4.15
N PRO A 404 -25.40 7.43 -3.57
CA PRO A 404 -25.56 8.66 -4.35
C PRO A 404 -24.33 9.06 -5.17
N SER A 405 -23.19 8.37 -4.97
CA SER A 405 -21.87 8.82 -5.44
C SER A 405 -20.97 7.67 -5.90
N LEU A 406 -21.51 6.66 -6.59
CA LEU A 406 -20.66 5.61 -7.18
C LEU A 406 -19.73 6.26 -8.22
N PRO A 407 -18.41 6.01 -8.16
CA PRO A 407 -17.50 6.50 -9.18
C PRO A 407 -17.84 5.90 -10.55
N ARG A 408 -17.74 6.69 -11.61
CA ARG A 408 -18.19 6.33 -12.96
C ARG A 408 -17.10 6.55 -13.99
N MET A 409 -16.93 5.57 -14.87
CA MET A 409 -16.01 5.62 -15.98
C MET A 409 -16.73 5.12 -17.23
N SER A 410 -16.40 5.65 -18.42
CA SER A 410 -16.96 5.05 -19.64
C SER A 410 -16.45 3.63 -19.83
N ARG A 411 -17.29 2.75 -20.41
CA ARG A 411 -16.91 1.35 -20.67
C ARG A 411 -15.61 1.25 -21.46
N ASP A 412 -15.46 2.04 -22.52
CA ASP A 412 -14.26 2.04 -23.36
C ASP A 412 -13.00 2.37 -22.55
N ARG A 413 -13.09 3.32 -21.62
CA ARG A 413 -11.97 3.71 -20.77
C ARG A 413 -11.66 2.62 -19.74
N SER A 414 -12.67 2.02 -19.11
CA SER A 414 -12.50 0.87 -18.21
C SER A 414 -11.83 -0.31 -18.91
N ASP A 415 -12.28 -0.66 -20.12
CA ASP A 415 -11.74 -1.78 -20.89
C ASP A 415 -10.30 -1.53 -21.34
N ARG A 416 -9.98 -0.29 -21.77
CA ARG A 416 -8.58 0.10 -22.07
C ARG A 416 -7.68 -0.04 -20.85
N TRP A 417 -8.14 0.43 -19.69
CA TRP A 417 -7.41 0.30 -18.43
C TRP A 417 -7.14 -1.16 -18.10
N TRP A 418 -8.17 -1.99 -18.15
CA TRP A 418 -8.09 -3.41 -17.84
C TRP A 418 -7.11 -4.16 -18.76
N ARG A 419 -7.24 -3.98 -20.08
CA ARG A 419 -6.37 -4.63 -21.07
C ARG A 419 -4.90 -4.28 -20.84
N TYR A 420 -4.60 -3.01 -20.56
CA TYR A 420 -3.25 -2.56 -20.26
C TYR A 420 -2.73 -3.16 -18.96
N MET A 421 -3.50 -3.06 -17.86
CA MET A 421 -3.08 -3.53 -16.55
C MET A 421 -2.81 -5.04 -16.52
N ARG A 422 -3.61 -5.85 -17.24
CA ARG A 422 -3.35 -7.29 -17.40
C ARG A 422 -2.01 -7.61 -18.07
N ARG A 423 -1.56 -6.77 -19.01
CA ARG A 423 -0.31 -6.97 -19.76
C ARG A 423 0.89 -6.24 -19.17
N LYS A 424 0.70 -5.43 -18.13
CA LYS A 424 1.75 -4.59 -17.55
C LYS A 424 2.95 -5.40 -17.04
N LYS A 425 2.72 -6.50 -16.30
CA LYS A 425 3.80 -7.38 -15.77
C LYS A 425 4.64 -7.98 -16.91
N ASP A 426 3.97 -8.46 -17.96
CA ASP A 426 4.64 -9.03 -19.15
C ASP A 426 5.40 -7.98 -19.95
N LEU A 427 4.80 -6.80 -20.13
CA LEU A 427 5.39 -5.68 -20.83
C LEU A 427 6.64 -5.17 -20.11
N HIS A 428 6.59 -5.09 -18.77
CA HIS A 428 7.74 -4.78 -17.94
C HIS A 428 8.87 -5.81 -18.11
N ARG A 429 8.54 -7.11 -18.10
CA ARG A 429 9.50 -8.20 -18.34
C ARG A 429 10.15 -8.10 -19.73
N ARG A 430 9.36 -7.81 -20.76
CA ARG A 430 9.81 -7.72 -22.16
C ARG A 430 10.72 -6.53 -22.42
N LEU A 431 10.38 -5.36 -21.88
CA LEU A 431 11.15 -4.12 -22.10
C LEU A 431 12.35 -4.00 -21.16
N GLY A 432 12.35 -4.77 -20.08
CA GLY A 432 13.38 -4.74 -19.05
C GLY A 432 13.42 -3.40 -18.32
N GLU A 433 14.51 -3.16 -17.61
CA GLU A 433 14.60 -2.01 -16.72
C GLU A 433 14.73 -0.68 -17.47
N LYS A 434 15.19 -0.69 -18.74
CA LYS A 434 15.54 0.51 -19.53
C LYS A 434 14.37 1.39 -19.94
N VAL A 435 13.15 0.86 -19.93
CA VAL A 435 11.95 1.58 -20.32
C VAL A 435 10.93 1.47 -19.20
N PHE A 436 10.41 2.61 -18.77
CA PHE A 436 9.36 2.65 -17.77
C PHE A 436 8.04 2.13 -18.32
N VAL A 437 7.39 1.23 -17.58
CA VAL A 437 6.04 0.76 -17.87
C VAL A 437 5.13 1.30 -16.77
N PRO A 438 4.46 2.45 -16.99
CA PRO A 438 3.72 3.13 -15.93
C PRO A 438 2.53 2.32 -15.45
N LYS A 439 2.15 2.46 -14.18
CA LYS A 439 0.82 2.03 -13.72
C LYS A 439 -0.21 3.01 -14.25
N LEU A 440 -1.28 2.50 -14.85
CA LEU A 440 -2.42 3.32 -15.24
C LEU A 440 -3.38 3.43 -14.05
N VAL A 441 -3.75 4.65 -13.71
CA VAL A 441 -4.48 4.96 -12.48
C VAL A 441 -5.78 5.68 -12.83
N ALA A 442 -6.88 5.32 -12.17
CA ALA A 442 -8.12 6.07 -12.28
C ALA A 442 -8.05 7.30 -11.35
N VAL A 443 -8.46 8.47 -11.82
CA VAL A 443 -8.45 9.71 -11.03
C VAL A 443 -9.78 10.45 -11.17
N ALA A 444 -10.19 11.15 -10.11
CA ALA A 444 -11.38 12.01 -10.07
C ALA A 444 -10.94 13.48 -10.12
N PRO A 445 -11.00 14.15 -11.29
CA PRO A 445 -10.67 15.57 -11.42
C PRO A 445 -11.59 16.44 -10.58
N ALA A 446 -11.04 17.42 -9.86
CA ALA A 446 -11.79 18.28 -8.95
C ALA A 446 -12.67 17.50 -7.94
N ARG A 447 -12.27 16.26 -7.61
CA ARG A 447 -13.02 15.32 -6.77
C ARG A 447 -14.41 14.93 -7.32
N GLN A 448 -14.64 15.14 -8.61
CA GLN A 448 -15.86 14.72 -9.30
C GLN A 448 -15.74 13.23 -9.68
N VAL A 449 -16.52 12.40 -9.01
CA VAL A 449 -16.50 10.94 -9.21
C VAL A 449 -17.32 10.48 -10.41
N THR A 450 -18.00 11.40 -11.12
CA THR A 450 -18.90 11.07 -12.23
C THR A 450 -18.22 10.94 -13.59
N ASP A 451 -16.97 11.41 -13.73
CA ASP A 451 -16.14 11.24 -14.94
C ASP A 451 -14.70 10.93 -14.51
N LEU A 452 -14.47 9.66 -14.20
CA LEU A 452 -13.12 9.20 -13.89
C LEU A 452 -12.25 9.21 -15.15
N ARG A 453 -11.02 9.70 -14.98
CA ARG A 453 -10.00 9.78 -16.00
C ARG A 453 -8.86 8.80 -15.73
N LEU A 454 -8.16 8.41 -16.77
CA LEU A 454 -6.95 7.61 -16.68
C LEU A 454 -5.72 8.50 -16.63
N HIS A 455 -4.79 8.11 -15.78
CA HIS A 455 -3.62 8.90 -15.44
C HIS A 455 -2.38 8.03 -15.34
N ILE A 456 -1.24 8.60 -15.76
CA ILE A 456 0.10 8.08 -15.47
C ILE A 456 0.99 9.18 -14.91
N THR A 457 2.06 8.78 -14.25
CA THR A 457 3.12 9.69 -13.79
C THR A 457 4.35 9.53 -14.68
N TRP A 458 4.92 10.65 -15.15
CA TRP A 458 6.14 10.68 -15.95
C TRP A 458 7.19 11.58 -15.29
N THR A 459 8.33 11.01 -14.94
CA THR A 459 9.40 11.68 -14.18
C THR A 459 10.56 12.05 -15.09
N ASP A 460 11.02 13.30 -15.02
CA ASP A 460 12.27 13.83 -15.64
C ASP A 460 12.54 13.36 -17.09
N GLY A 461 11.50 13.24 -17.91
CA GLY A 461 11.66 12.88 -19.33
C GLY A 461 12.17 11.46 -19.60
N ILE A 462 12.12 10.55 -18.62
CA ILE A 462 12.69 9.20 -18.76
C ILE A 462 12.03 8.37 -19.87
N PRO A 463 12.72 7.34 -20.43
CA PRO A 463 12.15 6.45 -21.42
C PRO A 463 10.92 5.74 -20.86
N LEU A 464 9.81 5.72 -21.59
CA LEU A 464 8.57 5.09 -21.16
C LEU A 464 7.72 4.55 -22.31
N VAL A 465 6.88 3.56 -22.00
CA VAL A 465 5.67 3.27 -22.75
C VAL A 465 4.62 4.32 -22.37
N LEU A 466 3.93 4.87 -23.36
CA LEU A 466 2.85 5.83 -23.19
C LEU A 466 1.50 5.14 -23.43
N PRO A 467 0.93 4.41 -22.45
CA PRO A 467 -0.42 3.87 -22.59
C PRO A 467 -1.41 5.01 -22.82
N GLU A 468 -2.45 4.74 -23.61
CA GLU A 468 -3.52 5.70 -23.83
C GLU A 468 -4.17 6.08 -22.49
N CYS A 469 -4.09 7.35 -22.14
CA CYS A 469 -4.65 7.91 -20.91
C CYS A 469 -5.23 9.30 -21.17
N ASP A 470 -5.86 9.91 -20.18
CA ASP A 470 -6.39 11.27 -20.30
C ASP A 470 -5.37 12.31 -19.82
N LEU A 471 -4.64 11.99 -18.74
CA LEU A 471 -3.76 12.92 -18.02
C LEU A 471 -2.39 12.29 -17.73
N VAL A 472 -1.36 13.14 -17.66
CA VAL A 472 -0.02 12.75 -17.21
C VAL A 472 0.49 13.75 -16.19
N THR A 473 0.85 13.27 -14.99
CA THR A 473 1.54 14.11 -14.00
C THR A 473 3.03 14.09 -14.26
N LEU A 474 3.61 15.28 -14.38
CA LEU A 474 5.02 15.49 -14.64
C LEU A 474 5.74 15.75 -13.31
N LEU A 475 6.73 14.91 -13.02
CA LEU A 475 7.56 15.02 -11.82
C LEU A 475 8.98 15.47 -12.18
N ASP A 476 9.48 16.45 -11.45
CA ASP A 476 10.88 16.84 -11.47
C ASP A 476 11.62 16.13 -10.31
N GLY A 477 12.85 15.69 -10.56
CA GLY A 477 13.71 15.10 -9.52
C GLY A 477 14.33 13.76 -9.95
N LYS A 478 15.51 13.44 -9.41
CA LYS A 478 16.27 12.23 -9.76
C LYS A 478 16.18 11.12 -8.71
N ALA A 479 15.49 11.38 -7.60
CA ALA A 479 15.22 10.44 -6.53
C ALA A 479 13.84 10.71 -5.90
N PRO A 480 13.14 9.70 -5.34
CA PRO A 480 11.81 9.86 -4.75
C PRO A 480 11.70 10.96 -3.69
N SER A 481 12.74 11.15 -2.87
CA SER A 481 12.83 12.21 -1.86
C SER A 481 12.90 13.62 -2.45
N GLU A 482 13.30 13.74 -3.73
CA GLU A 482 13.41 15.00 -4.47
C GLU A 482 12.22 15.26 -5.39
N PHE A 483 11.29 14.31 -5.51
CA PHE A 483 10.19 14.42 -6.45
C PHE A 483 9.29 15.61 -6.13
N LYS A 484 9.28 16.56 -7.05
CA LYS A 484 8.40 17.73 -7.02
C LYS A 484 7.41 17.60 -8.16
N ILE A 485 6.14 17.78 -7.81
CA ILE A 485 5.07 17.82 -8.79
C ILE A 485 5.19 19.12 -9.56
N ARG A 486 5.54 19.04 -10.85
CA ARG A 486 5.55 20.20 -11.75
C ARG A 486 4.15 20.57 -12.23
N GLY A 487 3.29 19.56 -12.35
CA GLY A 487 1.88 19.71 -12.69
C GLY A 487 1.40 18.59 -13.60
N THR A 488 0.22 18.79 -14.19
CA THR A 488 -0.46 17.81 -15.04
C THR A 488 -0.59 18.34 -16.45
N ALA A 489 -0.34 17.50 -17.46
CA ALA A 489 -0.59 17.80 -18.87
C ALA A 489 -1.58 16.78 -19.46
N ALA A 490 -2.25 17.16 -20.56
CA ALA A 490 -3.12 16.25 -21.29
C ALA A 490 -2.27 15.25 -22.10
N TYR A 491 -2.73 14.00 -22.18
CA TYR A 491 -2.04 12.96 -22.93
C TYR A 491 -1.81 13.35 -24.41
N ALA A 492 -2.83 13.93 -25.05
CA ALA A 492 -2.76 14.34 -26.45
C ALA A 492 -1.63 15.36 -26.71
N ASP A 493 -1.43 16.30 -25.78
CA ASP A 493 -0.38 17.31 -25.89
C ASP A 493 1.01 16.67 -25.79
N ILE A 494 1.17 15.70 -24.89
CA ILE A 494 2.41 14.94 -24.72
C ILE A 494 2.73 14.12 -25.97
N VAL A 495 1.76 13.34 -26.47
CA VAL A 495 1.96 12.52 -27.68
C VAL A 495 2.26 13.39 -28.89
N SER A 496 1.60 14.53 -29.02
CA SER A 496 1.86 15.50 -30.09
C SER A 496 3.28 16.06 -30.01
N ALA A 497 3.68 16.54 -28.83
CA ALA A 497 4.99 17.14 -28.61
C ALA A 497 6.14 16.12 -28.75
N LEU A 498 5.92 14.88 -28.31
CA LEU A 498 6.89 13.80 -28.41
C LEU A 498 6.90 13.07 -29.74
N ARG A 499 5.95 13.32 -30.65
CA ARG A 499 5.80 12.60 -31.93
C ARG A 499 7.11 12.34 -32.68
N PRO A 500 8.06 13.29 -32.81
CA PRO A 500 9.33 13.05 -33.50
C PRO A 500 10.23 11.99 -32.83
N TYR A 501 10.03 11.75 -31.53
CA TYR A 501 10.87 10.89 -30.69
C TYR A 501 10.23 9.53 -30.43
N LEU A 502 8.92 9.38 -30.65
CA LEU A 502 8.19 8.14 -30.36
C LEU A 502 8.43 7.08 -31.44
N GLY A 503 8.73 5.87 -30.99
CA GLY A 503 8.49 4.64 -31.74
C GLY A 503 7.16 4.01 -31.33
N THR A 504 6.94 2.77 -31.74
CA THR A 504 5.76 1.98 -31.35
C THR A 504 6.16 0.64 -30.76
N ILE A 505 5.27 0.06 -29.96
CA ILE A 505 5.35 -1.32 -29.48
C ILE A 505 3.99 -1.99 -29.61
N GLU A 506 3.97 -3.17 -30.22
CA GLU A 506 2.77 -4.01 -30.28
C GLU A 506 2.62 -4.83 -29.00
N VAL A 507 1.44 -4.78 -28.39
CA VAL A 507 1.09 -5.55 -27.20
C VAL A 507 -0.21 -6.31 -27.43
N GLU A 508 -0.14 -7.64 -27.27
CA GLU A 508 -1.28 -8.52 -27.51
C GLU A 508 -2.48 -8.18 -26.62
N GLY A 509 -3.64 -7.97 -27.25
CA GLY A 509 -4.88 -7.58 -26.58
C GLY A 509 -4.97 -6.10 -26.19
N VAL A 510 -3.92 -5.30 -26.43
CA VAL A 510 -3.91 -3.84 -26.20
C VAL A 510 -3.78 -3.08 -27.53
N GLY A 511 -2.93 -3.55 -28.45
CA GLY A 511 -2.63 -2.92 -29.74
C GLY A 511 -1.29 -2.18 -29.74
N SER A 512 -1.13 -1.26 -30.69
CA SER A 512 0.07 -0.46 -30.87
C SER A 512 0.11 0.69 -29.86
N MET A 513 1.19 0.78 -29.07
CA MET A 513 1.38 1.87 -28.11
C MET A 513 2.61 2.71 -28.43
N PRO A 514 2.59 4.04 -28.21
CA PRO A 514 3.78 4.86 -28.33
C PRO A 514 4.84 4.49 -27.31
N LEU A 515 6.09 4.48 -27.76
CA LEU A 515 7.26 4.10 -26.98
C LEU A 515 8.38 5.15 -27.13
N LEU A 516 8.76 5.78 -26.03
CA LEU A 516 9.97 6.59 -25.96
C LEU A 516 11.15 5.71 -25.56
N LYS A 517 12.03 5.40 -26.52
CA LYS A 517 13.21 4.56 -26.28
C LYS A 517 14.37 5.33 -25.63
N PRO A 518 15.29 4.65 -24.91
CA PRO A 518 16.43 5.28 -24.25
C PRO A 518 17.26 6.20 -25.15
N GLU A 519 17.54 5.76 -26.37
CA GLU A 519 18.34 6.50 -27.35
C GLU A 519 17.71 7.82 -27.80
N ARG A 520 16.39 8.00 -27.63
CA ARG A 520 15.65 9.20 -28.02
C ARG A 520 15.21 10.06 -26.84
N ALA A 521 15.20 9.52 -25.61
CA ALA A 521 14.78 10.23 -24.41
C ALA A 521 15.66 11.45 -24.11
N ILE A 522 16.97 11.37 -24.36
CA ILE A 522 17.90 12.50 -24.16
C ILE A 522 17.50 13.69 -25.04
N ALA A 523 17.22 13.44 -26.32
CA ALA A 523 16.80 14.47 -27.28
C ALA A 523 15.38 14.99 -26.98
N ALA A 524 14.51 14.14 -26.42
CA ALA A 524 13.15 14.51 -26.04
C ALA A 524 13.07 15.30 -24.70
N ARG A 525 14.18 15.46 -23.98
CA ARG A 525 14.16 16.06 -22.64
C ARG A 525 13.73 17.53 -22.63
N SER A 526 14.10 18.31 -23.64
CA SER A 526 13.63 19.71 -23.76
C SER A 526 12.11 19.75 -23.89
N VAL A 527 11.53 18.83 -24.65
CA VAL A 527 10.06 18.69 -24.77
C VAL A 527 9.45 18.44 -23.39
N PHE A 528 10.03 17.56 -22.58
CA PHE A 528 9.56 17.38 -21.20
C PHE A 528 9.54 18.73 -20.46
N VAL A 529 10.65 19.46 -20.42
CA VAL A 529 10.78 20.72 -19.67
C VAL A 529 9.81 21.80 -20.16
N ASP A 530 9.56 21.87 -21.47
CA ASP A 530 8.77 22.93 -22.08
C ASP A 530 7.25 22.62 -22.12
N LEU A 531 6.83 21.40 -21.75
CA LEU A 531 5.42 21.02 -21.74
C LEU A 531 4.61 21.91 -20.79
N PRO A 532 3.54 22.56 -21.26
CA PRO A 532 2.67 23.34 -20.41
C PRO A 532 1.93 22.43 -19.42
N THR A 533 1.92 22.83 -18.14
CA THR A 533 1.24 22.09 -17.09
C THR A 533 0.13 22.92 -16.44
N ARG A 534 -0.82 22.22 -15.84
CA ARG A 534 -1.83 22.76 -14.93
C ARG A 534 -1.57 22.25 -13.51
N PRO A 535 -2.06 22.94 -12.46
CA PRO A 535 -1.99 22.43 -11.10
C PRO A 535 -2.60 21.02 -10.98
N LEU A 536 -2.08 20.21 -10.08
CA LEU A 536 -2.66 18.92 -9.74
C LEU A 536 -4.00 19.15 -9.00
N ASP A 537 -5.10 18.72 -9.61
CA ASP A 537 -6.46 18.94 -9.11
C ASP A 537 -7.28 17.65 -8.99
N HIS A 538 -6.65 16.49 -9.20
CA HIS A 538 -7.30 15.20 -9.22
C HIS A 538 -6.82 14.29 -8.08
N VAL A 539 -7.69 13.38 -7.67
CA VAL A 539 -7.40 12.38 -6.63
C VAL A 539 -7.49 10.97 -7.21
N GLU A 540 -6.59 10.08 -6.80
CA GLU A 540 -6.53 8.70 -7.30
C GLU A 540 -7.66 7.84 -6.73
N VAL A 541 -8.52 7.32 -7.60
CA VAL A 541 -9.54 6.34 -7.26
C VAL A 541 -8.93 4.95 -7.26
N ALA A 542 -9.28 4.16 -6.25
CA ALA A 542 -8.76 2.81 -6.13
C ALA A 542 -9.11 1.95 -7.36
N PRO A 543 -8.24 0.99 -7.72
CA PRO A 543 -8.47 0.11 -8.86
C PRO A 543 -9.79 -0.65 -8.72
N ALA A 544 -10.58 -0.69 -9.80
CA ALA A 544 -11.77 -1.52 -9.91
C ALA A 544 -12.91 -1.16 -8.92
N THR A 545 -13.01 0.11 -8.54
CA THR A 545 -14.01 0.62 -7.57
C THR A 545 -15.01 1.60 -8.17
N TRP A 546 -15.16 1.56 -9.48
CA TRP A 546 -16.12 2.36 -10.25
C TRP A 546 -17.15 1.46 -10.93
N ILE A 547 -18.13 2.08 -11.57
CA ILE A 547 -19.08 1.40 -12.47
C ILE A 547 -18.91 1.96 -13.88
N ASP A 548 -19.28 1.15 -14.87
CA ASP A 548 -19.28 1.59 -16.26
C ASP A 548 -20.53 2.41 -16.56
N VAL A 549 -20.36 3.46 -17.36
CA VAL A 549 -21.44 4.20 -18.00
C VAL A 549 -21.32 4.09 -19.52
N GLN A 550 -22.47 4.09 -20.19
CA GLN A 550 -22.56 4.18 -21.65
C GLN A 550 -22.32 5.59 -22.14
#